data_AF-A0A3Q3F840-F1
#
_entry.id   AF-A0A3Q3F840-F1
#
_cell.length_a   1.000
_cell.length_b   1.000
_cell.length_c   1.000
_cell.angle_alpha   90.00
_cell.angle_beta   90.00
_cell.angle_gamma   90.00
#
_symmetry.space_group_name_H-M   'P 1'
#
loop_
_entity.id
_entity.type
_entity.pdbx_description
1 polymer ?
#
loop_
_entity_poly.entity_id
_entity_poly.type
_entity_poly.pdbx_seq_one_letter_code
_entity_poly.pdbx_strand_id
1 'polypeptide(L)' 'MRSERCTDDMALSKTIYNVFFRRSSVFTVTIVVSTLVFERAFDQGGDALFEHLNRGKLWKHIKHNYSEKTEE' A
#
# COMPACT_ATOMS: atom_id res chain seq x y z
N MET A 1 -28.81 -12.94 -16.05
CA MET A 1 -27.77 -11.93 -15.73
C MET A 1 -27.27 -11.92 -14.26
N ARG A 2 -27.44 -12.98 -13.45
CA ARG A 2 -26.84 -13.07 -12.09
C ARG A 2 -25.97 -14.32 -11.88
N SER A 3 -26.06 -15.31 -12.76
CA SER A 3 -25.26 -16.55 -12.67
C SER A 3 -23.85 -16.42 -13.28
N GLU A 4 -23.65 -15.61 -14.31
CA GLU A 4 -22.36 -15.48 -15.03
C GLU A 4 -21.25 -14.88 -14.14
N ARG A 5 -21.59 -13.87 -13.32
CA ARG A 5 -20.63 -13.27 -12.37
C ARG A 5 -20.04 -14.28 -11.37
N CYS A 6 -20.83 -15.26 -10.92
CA CYS A 6 -20.38 -16.24 -9.93
C CYS A 6 -19.36 -17.24 -10.52
N THR A 7 -19.49 -17.58 -11.81
CA THR A 7 -18.51 -18.42 -12.51
C THR A 7 -17.22 -17.68 -12.83
N ASP A 8 -17.29 -16.39 -13.15
CA ASP A 8 -16.12 -15.56 -13.44
C ASP A 8 -15.30 -15.25 -12.17
N ASP A 9 -15.94 -14.94 -11.04
CA ASP A 9 -15.27 -14.75 -9.74
C ASP A 9 -14.52 -16.03 -9.31
N MET A 10 -15.12 -17.19 -9.53
CA MET A 10 -14.48 -18.49 -9.33
C MET A 10 -13.32 -18.72 -10.31
N ALA A 11 -13.39 -18.22 -11.55
CA ALA A 11 -12.32 -18.37 -12.53
C ALA A 11 -11.09 -17.50 -12.22
N LEU A 12 -11.30 -16.24 -11.82
CA LEU A 12 -10.20 -15.34 -11.43
C LEU A 12 -9.52 -15.83 -10.15
N SER A 13 -10.30 -16.17 -9.12
CA SER A 13 -9.77 -16.67 -7.85
C SER A 13 -8.97 -17.97 -8.03
N LYS A 14 -9.46 -18.90 -8.87
CA LYS A 14 -8.73 -20.12 -9.22
C LYS A 14 -7.42 -19.81 -9.94
N THR A 15 -7.43 -18.83 -10.85
CA THR A 15 -6.23 -18.42 -11.59
C THR A 15 -5.18 -17.83 -10.63
N ILE A 16 -5.59 -16.91 -9.76
CA ILE A 16 -4.73 -16.32 -8.74
C ILE A 16 -4.14 -17.40 -7.82
N TYR A 17 -4.97 -18.33 -7.33
CA TYR A 17 -4.51 -19.44 -6.50
C TYR A 17 -3.47 -20.30 -7.22
N ASN A 18 -3.74 -20.70 -8.46
CA ASN A 18 -2.84 -21.55 -9.23
C ASN A 18 -1.50 -20.86 -9.54
N VAL A 19 -1.50 -19.55 -9.76
CA VAL A 19 -0.29 -18.78 -10.08
C VAL A 19 0.55 -18.48 -8.84
N PHE A 20 -0.07 -17.99 -7.76
CA PHE A 20 0.66 -17.42 -6.62
C PHE A 20 0.68 -18.32 -5.38
N PHE A 21 -0.36 -19.12 -5.17
CA PHE A 21 -0.60 -19.77 -3.86
C PHE A 21 -0.51 -21.31 -3.89
N ARG A 22 -0.55 -21.96 -5.06
CA ARG A 22 -0.58 -23.43 -5.18
C ARG A 22 0.76 -24.12 -4.87
N ARG A 23 1.88 -23.52 -5.26
CA ARG A 23 3.23 -24.09 -5.04
C ARG A 23 3.91 -23.34 -3.90
N SER A 24 4.30 -24.05 -2.84
CA SER A 24 4.90 -23.44 -1.64
C SER A 24 6.13 -22.59 -1.93
N SER A 25 6.98 -23.01 -2.87
CA SER A 25 8.16 -22.21 -3.29
C SER A 25 7.78 -20.88 -3.95
N VAL A 26 6.78 -20.89 -4.84
CA VAL A 26 6.28 -19.67 -5.49
C VAL A 26 5.55 -18.79 -4.50
N PHE A 27 4.80 -19.39 -3.57
CA PHE A 27 4.12 -18.69 -2.49
C PHE A 27 5.10 -17.92 -1.61
N THR A 28 6.20 -18.53 -1.18
CA THR A 28 7.24 -17.84 -0.40
C THR A 28 7.83 -16.66 -1.14
N VAL A 29 8.18 -16.82 -2.43
CA VAL A 29 8.70 -15.71 -3.25
C VAL A 29 7.65 -14.59 -3.38
N THR A 30 6.39 -14.97 -3.59
CA THR A 30 5.28 -14.01 -3.67
C THR A 30 5.18 -13.19 -2.39
N ILE A 31 5.27 -13.82 -1.21
CA ILE A 31 5.28 -13.10 0.09
C ILE A 31 6.44 -12.12 0.15
N VAL A 32 7.67 -12.57 -0.09
CA VAL A 32 8.86 -11.71 0.02
C VAL A 32 8.74 -10.48 -0.88
N VAL A 33 8.39 -10.68 -2.15
CA VAL A 33 8.23 -9.57 -3.10
C VAL A 33 7.08 -8.65 -2.68
N SER A 34 5.95 -9.23 -2.27
CA SER A 34 4.78 -8.45 -1.83
C SER A 34 5.11 -7.60 -0.61
N THR A 35 5.85 -8.13 0.36
CA THR A 35 6.26 -7.40 1.56
C THR A 35 7.11 -6.18 1.22
N LEU A 36 8.09 -6.30 0.33
CA LEU A 36 8.96 -5.16 -0.04
C LEU A 36 8.18 -4.03 -0.74
N VAL A 37 7.21 -4.40 -1.59
CA VAL A 37 6.35 -3.41 -2.26
C VAL A 37 5.34 -2.82 -1.27
N PHE A 38 4.76 -3.67 -0.42
CA PHE A 38 3.77 -3.27 0.57
C PHE A 38 4.36 -2.30 1.59
N GLU A 39 5.58 -2.56 2.10
CA GLU A 39 6.29 -1.68 3.02
C GLU A 39 6.32 -0.23 2.51
N ARG A 40 6.82 -0.01 1.28
CA ARG A 40 6.92 1.34 0.71
C ARG A 40 5.58 2.00 0.47
N ALA A 41 4.61 1.24 -0.03
CA ALA A 41 3.27 1.76 -0.29
C ALA A 41 2.54 2.10 1.01
N PHE A 42 2.68 1.25 2.02
CA PHE A 42 2.02 1.42 3.32
C PHE A 42 2.63 2.57 4.10
N ASP A 43 3.96 2.71 4.13
CA ASP A 43 4.62 3.83 4.81
C ASP A 43 4.21 5.16 4.19
N GLN A 44 4.31 5.31 2.86
CA GLN A 44 3.94 6.55 2.19
C GLN A 44 2.45 6.85 2.30
N GLY A 45 1.59 5.83 2.15
CA GLY A 45 0.15 5.99 2.27
C GLY A 45 -0.28 6.33 3.70
N GLY A 46 0.34 5.67 4.69
CA GLY A 46 0.11 5.90 6.11
C GLY A 46 0.53 7.30 6.53
N ASP A 47 1.73 7.73 6.13
CA ASP A 47 2.20 9.09 6.34
C ASP A 47 1.23 10.08 5.72
N ALA A 48 0.91 9.94 4.43
CA ALA A 48 -0.01 10.84 3.71
C ALA A 48 -1.38 10.95 4.41
N LEU A 49 -1.95 9.81 4.84
CA LEU A 49 -3.21 9.79 5.57
C LEU A 49 -3.08 10.50 6.93
N PHE A 50 -1.99 10.25 7.65
CA PHE A 50 -1.74 10.88 8.94
C PHE A 50 -1.54 12.39 8.82
N GLU A 51 -0.78 12.87 7.81
CA GLU A 51 -0.62 14.31 7.56
C GLU A 51 -1.96 14.94 7.18
N HIS A 52 -2.76 14.24 6.35
CA HIS A 52 -4.06 14.71 5.91
C HIS A 52 -5.00 14.93 7.11
N LEU A 53 -5.06 13.97 8.03
CA LEU A 53 -5.91 14.04 9.22
C LEU A 53 -5.45 15.10 10.22
N ASN A 54 -4.15 15.45 10.20
CA ASN A 54 -3.55 16.39 11.14
C ASN A 54 -2.99 17.64 10.45
N ARG A 55 -3.61 18.06 9.33
CA ARG A 55 -3.22 19.29 8.63
C ARG A 55 -3.22 20.49 9.58
N GLY A 56 -2.18 21.32 9.45
CA GLY A 56 -1.97 22.50 10.30
C GLY A 56 -1.49 22.22 11.73
N LYS A 57 -1.49 20.96 12.21
CA LYS A 57 -1.02 20.61 13.56
C LYS A 57 0.43 20.11 13.59
N LEU A 58 0.87 19.43 12.55
CA LEU A 58 2.23 18.87 12.51
C LEU A 58 3.27 19.97 12.35
N TRP A 59 4.42 19.78 13.00
CA TRP A 59 5.58 20.68 12.88
C TRP A 59 5.93 20.98 11.41
N LYS A 60 5.95 19.98 10.53
CA LYS A 60 6.22 20.17 9.09
C LYS A 60 5.29 21.19 8.41
N HIS A 61 4.04 21.33 8.87
CA HIS A 61 3.10 22.30 8.31
C HIS A 61 3.37 23.71 8.83
N ILE A 62 3.81 23.86 10.07
CA ILE A 62 3.99 25.16 10.73
C ILE A 62 5.45 25.63 10.77
N LYS A 63 6.42 24.76 10.42
CA LYS A 63 7.86 25.02 10.49
C LYS A 63 8.25 26.30 9.74
N HIS A 64 7.62 26.55 8.58
CA HIS A 64 7.87 27.74 7.77
C HIS A 64 7.66 29.06 8.54
N ASN A 65 6.81 29.08 9.56
CA ASN A 65 6.60 30.27 10.42
C ASN A 65 7.77 30.54 11.37
N TYR A 66 8.68 29.58 11.54
CA TYR A 66 9.77 29.62 12.52
C TYR A 66 11.15 29.41 11.88
N SER A 67 11.20 29.03 10.60
CA SER A 67 12.44 28.82 9.86
C SER A 67 12.67 29.97 8.88
N GLU A 68 13.22 31.08 9.38
CA GLU A 68 13.99 32.07 8.59
C GLU A 68 14.84 32.95 9.53
N LYS A 69 16.09 32.52 9.82
CA LYS A 69 17.29 33.30 10.19
C LYS A 69 18.57 32.43 10.14
N THR A 70 18.83 31.79 9.01
CA THR A 70 20.19 31.33 8.69
C THR A 70 20.38 31.54 7.20
N GLU A 71 20.53 32.80 6.82
CA GLU A 71 21.41 33.12 5.69
C GLU A 71 22.79 32.65 6.12
N GLU A 72 23.23 31.49 5.61
CA GLU A 72 24.59 31.10 5.19
C GLU A 72 24.48 29.86 4.29
#